data_AF-A0A431MNV1-F1
#
_entry.id   AF-A0A431MNV1-F1
#
_cell.length_a   1.000
_cell.length_b   1.000
_cell.length_c   1.000
_cell.angle_alpha   90.00
_cell.angle_beta   90.00
_cell.angle_gamma   90.00
#
_symmetry.space_group_name_H-M   'P 1'
#
loop_
_entity.id
_entity.type
_entity.pdbx_description
1 polymer ?
#
loop_
_entity_poly.entity_id
_entity_poly.type
_entity_poly.pdbx_seq_one_letter_code
_entity_poly.pdbx_strand_id
1 'polypeptide(L)'
;MKMINKFYTAILLSAFIFTGCKKEAVNGLSDIRPAVPVTVANAADYRPDPTIIVSKSAGGGTGPFQIVLTIPSNKGKTIKEISKVAFSTSYTQIQSTGTTGFYTTTPIPGDGTTVTFTSSFSEILAKGLGPIPATNAELTRRFYFLVTLSDDTKIVTTPVRLLVAD
;
A
#
# COMPACT_ATOMS: atom_id res chain seq x y z
N MET A 1 -68.92 20.61 26.50
CA MET A 1 -67.71 19.90 26.99
C MET A 1 -67.36 18.78 26.02
N LYS A 2 -66.35 18.97 25.14
CA LYS A 2 -65.58 17.97 24.35
C LYS A 2 -64.89 18.64 23.15
N MET A 3 -63.87 19.47 23.39
CA MET A 3 -63.01 20.05 22.32
C MET A 3 -61.54 20.14 22.75
N ILE A 4 -61.12 19.40 23.78
CA ILE A 4 -59.75 19.49 24.35
C ILE A 4 -58.83 18.35 23.91
N ASN A 5 -59.34 17.30 23.26
CA ASN A 5 -58.58 16.06 23.02
C ASN A 5 -57.91 15.94 21.63
N LYS A 6 -58.09 16.90 20.73
CA LYS A 6 -57.51 16.85 19.36
C LYS A 6 -56.24 17.69 19.20
N PHE A 7 -55.94 18.57 20.15
CA PHE A 7 -54.78 19.47 20.06
C PHE A 7 -53.48 18.79 20.53
N TYR A 8 -53.57 17.89 21.52
CA TYR A 8 -52.42 17.17 22.05
C TYR A 8 -51.87 16.09 21.10
N THR A 9 -52.70 15.54 20.21
CA THR A 9 -52.26 14.53 19.23
C THR A 9 -51.44 15.14 18.09
N ALA A 10 -51.64 16.43 17.77
CA ALA A 10 -50.88 17.14 16.74
C ALA A 10 -49.48 17.57 17.21
N ILE A 11 -49.31 17.80 18.52
CA ILE A 11 -48.04 18.24 19.11
C ILE A 11 -47.09 17.05 19.35
N LEU A 12 -47.60 15.83 19.58
CA LEU A 12 -46.76 14.65 19.77
C LEU A 12 -46.14 14.10 18.47
N LEU A 13 -46.75 14.38 17.31
CA LEU A 13 -46.30 13.87 16.01
C LEU A 13 -45.22 14.73 15.34
N SER A 14 -44.97 15.93 15.85
CA SER A 14 -43.99 16.88 15.30
C SER A 14 -42.57 16.72 15.88
N ALA A 15 -42.38 15.86 16.88
CA ALA A 15 -41.09 15.67 17.57
C ALA A 15 -40.16 14.61 16.94
N PHE A 16 -40.57 13.89 15.89
CA PHE A 16 -39.81 12.77 15.31
C PHE A 16 -39.01 13.10 14.03
N ILE A 17 -38.98 14.36 13.58
CA ILE A 17 -38.40 14.71 12.26
C ILE A 17 -36.92 15.15 12.32
N PHE A 18 -36.30 15.19 13.50
CA PHE A 18 -34.92 15.71 13.65
C PHE A 18 -33.83 14.66 13.91
N THR A 19 -34.11 13.36 13.80
CA THR A 19 -33.04 12.37 13.57
C THR A 19 -32.62 12.41 12.10
N GLY A 20 -32.25 13.60 11.62
CA GLY A 20 -31.53 13.73 10.37
C GLY A 20 -30.26 12.91 10.52
N CYS A 21 -30.10 11.90 9.66
CA CYS A 21 -28.82 11.25 9.45
C CYS A 21 -27.77 12.37 9.43
N LYS A 22 -26.80 12.35 10.35
CA LYS A 22 -25.64 13.21 10.21
C LYS A 22 -25.16 12.97 8.79
N LYS A 23 -25.19 14.02 7.96
CA LYS A 23 -24.68 13.95 6.61
C LYS A 23 -23.21 13.60 6.81
N GLU A 24 -22.86 12.33 6.65
CA GLU A 24 -21.46 11.92 6.57
C GLU A 24 -20.85 12.89 5.58
N ALA A 25 -19.81 13.61 6.01
CA ALA A 25 -19.08 14.47 5.12
C ALA A 25 -18.59 13.54 4.00
N VAL A 26 -19.29 13.58 2.87
CA VAL A 26 -18.82 12.95 1.64
C VAL A 26 -17.47 13.59 1.37
N ASN A 27 -16.41 12.91 1.78
CA ASN A 27 -15.06 13.10 1.25
C ASN A 27 -15.19 12.74 -0.23
N GLY A 28 -15.72 13.70 -1.00
CA GLY A 28 -16.26 13.48 -2.32
C GLY A 28 -15.14 13.03 -3.22
N LEU A 29 -15.08 11.72 -3.51
CA LEU A 29 -14.14 11.08 -4.44
C LEU A 29 -12.75 11.74 -4.45
N SER A 30 -12.27 12.18 -3.28
CA SER A 30 -10.98 12.82 -3.18
C SER A 30 -9.99 11.68 -3.33
N ASP A 31 -9.18 11.72 -4.38
CA ASP A 31 -8.03 10.86 -4.56
C ASP A 31 -7.11 11.08 -3.34
N ILE A 32 -7.35 10.31 -2.27
CA ILE A 32 -6.61 10.39 -1.01
C ILE A 32 -5.20 9.92 -1.33
N ARG A 33 -4.35 10.89 -1.65
CA ARG A 33 -2.92 10.69 -1.81
C ARG A 33 -2.23 10.99 -0.48
N PRO A 34 -1.22 10.19 -0.10
CA PRO A 34 -0.42 10.51 1.08
C PRO A 34 0.24 11.88 0.90
N ALA A 35 0.28 12.68 1.96
CA ALA A 35 0.91 14.00 1.95
C ALA A 35 2.42 13.94 1.57
N VAL A 36 3.06 12.82 1.88
CA VAL A 36 4.42 12.48 1.47
C VAL A 36 4.34 11.30 0.50
N PRO A 37 4.48 11.51 -0.82
CA PRO A 37 4.44 10.42 -1.77
C PRO A 37 5.73 9.57 -1.67
N VAL A 38 5.58 8.25 -1.71
CA VAL A 38 6.70 7.31 -1.86
C VAL A 38 6.81 6.93 -3.33
N THR A 39 8.02 6.96 -3.87
CA THR A 39 8.33 6.63 -5.27
C THR A 39 9.39 5.52 -5.34
N VAL A 40 9.44 4.81 -6.46
CA VAL A 40 10.47 3.77 -6.72
C VAL A 40 11.58 4.40 -7.56
N ALA A 41 12.71 4.68 -6.93
CA ALA A 41 13.81 5.43 -7.54
C ALA A 41 14.48 4.68 -8.70
N ASN A 42 14.50 3.35 -8.66
CA ASN A 42 15.09 2.51 -9.68
C ASN A 42 14.05 1.88 -10.64
N ALA A 43 12.86 2.48 -10.75
CA ALA A 43 11.87 2.07 -11.74
C ALA A 43 12.40 2.33 -13.16
N ALA A 44 12.31 1.31 -14.01
CA ALA A 44 12.65 1.41 -15.43
C ALA A 44 11.44 1.86 -16.28
N ASP A 45 10.22 1.62 -15.80
CA ASP A 45 8.99 1.96 -16.51
C ASP A 45 7.82 2.18 -15.53
N TYR A 46 6.72 2.79 -16.00
CA TYR A 46 5.50 3.07 -15.23
C TYR A 46 4.25 2.72 -16.04
N ARG A 47 3.58 1.59 -15.75
CA ARG A 47 2.44 1.12 -16.57
C ARG A 47 1.32 0.35 -15.84
N PRO A 48 0.34 0.96 -15.14
CA PRO A 48 0.36 2.23 -14.41
C PRO A 48 1.25 2.24 -13.15
N ASP A 49 1.74 1.07 -12.73
CA ASP A 49 2.59 0.94 -11.54
C ASP A 49 4.08 1.00 -11.93
N PRO A 50 4.97 1.40 -11.02
CA PRO A 50 6.41 1.32 -11.25
C PRO A 50 6.86 -0.12 -11.49
N THR A 51 7.67 -0.31 -12.53
CA THR A 51 8.25 -1.60 -12.91
C THR A 51 9.76 -1.52 -12.79
N ILE A 52 10.37 -2.46 -12.08
CA ILE A 52 11.81 -2.67 -12.10
C ILE A 52 12.15 -3.86 -13.00
N ILE A 53 13.29 -3.79 -13.67
CA ILE A 53 13.81 -4.88 -14.49
C ILE A 53 14.77 -5.71 -13.65
N VAL A 54 14.54 -7.02 -13.63
CA VAL A 54 15.32 -7.97 -12.85
C VAL A 54 15.95 -9.01 -13.78
N SER A 55 17.29 -9.06 -13.81
CA SER A 55 18.03 -9.98 -14.66
C SER A 55 17.99 -11.41 -14.11
N LYS A 56 17.66 -12.36 -14.97
CA LYS A 56 17.66 -13.79 -14.69
C LYS A 56 19.07 -14.37 -14.74
N SER A 57 19.96 -13.91 -15.61
CA SER A 57 21.34 -14.40 -15.69
C SER A 57 22.20 -13.96 -14.51
N ALA A 58 21.85 -12.85 -13.85
CA ALA A 58 22.49 -12.45 -12.60
C ALA A 58 22.45 -13.63 -11.60
N GLY A 59 23.63 -14.06 -11.12
CA GLY A 59 23.75 -15.15 -10.15
C GLY A 59 23.13 -16.48 -10.61
N GLY A 60 23.09 -16.77 -11.92
CA GLY A 60 22.65 -18.06 -12.46
C GLY A 60 21.16 -18.38 -12.26
N GLY A 61 20.27 -17.39 -12.41
CA GLY A 61 18.83 -17.57 -12.19
C GLY A 61 18.36 -17.18 -10.79
N THR A 62 19.29 -16.82 -9.91
CA THR A 62 19.02 -16.62 -8.47
C THR A 62 19.58 -15.31 -7.91
N GLY A 63 20.12 -14.45 -8.77
CA GLY A 63 20.78 -13.21 -8.36
C GLY A 63 19.87 -12.28 -7.57
N PRO A 64 20.46 -11.45 -6.69
CA PRO A 64 19.71 -10.48 -5.92
C PRO A 64 19.22 -9.34 -6.82
N PHE A 65 18.08 -8.76 -6.45
CA PHE A 65 17.56 -7.52 -6.99
C PHE A 65 17.18 -6.58 -5.86
N GLN A 66 17.04 -5.30 -6.19
CA GLN A 66 16.71 -4.25 -5.23
C GLN A 66 15.49 -3.46 -5.69
N ILE A 67 14.66 -3.06 -4.74
CA ILE A 67 13.61 -2.06 -4.91
C ILE A 67 13.98 -0.90 -4.00
N VAL A 68 14.26 0.26 -4.60
CA VAL A 68 14.69 1.46 -3.88
C VAL A 68 13.51 2.40 -3.76
N LEU A 69 13.01 2.58 -2.54
CA LEU A 69 11.92 3.51 -2.24
C LEU A 69 12.49 4.85 -1.78
N THR A 70 11.92 5.95 -2.25
CA THR A 70 12.33 7.30 -1.85
C THR A 70 11.14 8.22 -1.63
N ILE A 71 11.30 9.16 -0.69
CA ILE A 71 10.39 10.28 -0.48
C ILE A 71 11.08 11.61 -0.85
N PRO A 72 10.33 12.67 -1.21
CA PRO A 72 10.92 13.97 -1.51
C PRO A 72 11.57 14.61 -0.26
N SER A 73 12.80 15.10 -0.39
CA SER A 73 13.55 15.73 0.70
C SER A 73 12.95 17.04 1.21
N ASN A 74 12.20 17.74 0.35
CA ASN A 74 11.54 19.01 0.69
C ASN A 74 10.31 18.84 1.60
N LYS A 75 9.95 17.62 2.01
CA LYS A 75 8.82 17.35 2.92
C LYS A 75 9.20 17.37 4.40
N GLY A 76 10.49 17.49 4.73
CA GLY A 76 10.94 17.55 6.13
C GLY A 76 10.69 16.25 6.92
N LYS A 77 10.54 15.13 6.23
CA LYS A 77 10.35 13.79 6.80
C LYS A 77 11.44 12.87 6.28
N THR A 78 11.80 11.88 7.09
CA THR A 78 12.67 10.77 6.70
C THR A 78 11.90 9.46 6.77
N ILE A 79 12.39 8.45 6.06
CA ILE A 79 11.90 7.08 6.17
C ILE A 79 12.54 6.46 7.41
N LYS A 80 11.71 6.02 8.35
CA LYS A 80 12.17 5.27 9.52
C LYS A 80 12.48 3.83 9.12
N GLU A 81 11.55 3.19 8.43
CA GLU A 81 11.67 1.78 8.02
C GLU A 81 10.63 1.38 6.96
N ILE A 82 10.87 0.25 6.30
CA ILE A 82 9.82 -0.59 5.72
C ILE A 82 9.35 -1.54 6.83
N SER A 83 8.14 -1.31 7.35
CA SER A 83 7.58 -2.12 8.44
C SER A 83 6.99 -3.43 7.96
N LYS A 84 6.45 -3.47 6.72
CA LYS A 84 5.89 -4.70 6.13
C LYS A 84 6.16 -4.74 4.64
N VAL A 85 6.37 -5.95 4.13
CA VAL A 85 6.47 -6.25 2.70
C VAL A 85 5.47 -7.36 2.38
N ALA A 86 4.70 -7.22 1.32
CA ALA A 86 3.86 -8.30 0.79
C ALA A 86 4.22 -8.57 -0.66
N PHE A 87 4.23 -9.85 -1.04
CA PHE A 87 4.40 -10.27 -2.43
C PHE A 87 3.19 -11.09 -2.85
N SER A 88 2.27 -10.45 -3.57
CA SER A 88 0.89 -10.93 -3.72
C SER A 88 0.28 -10.51 -5.05
N THR A 89 -0.82 -11.14 -5.44
CA THR A 89 -1.70 -10.68 -6.52
C THR A 89 -2.74 -9.65 -6.03
N SER A 90 -2.88 -9.49 -4.71
CA SER A 90 -3.87 -8.61 -4.09
C SER A 90 -3.24 -7.60 -3.13
N TYR A 91 -3.71 -6.36 -3.23
CA TYR A 91 -3.38 -5.25 -2.34
C TYR A 91 -3.84 -5.47 -0.89
N THR A 92 -4.89 -6.26 -0.66
CA THR A 92 -5.44 -6.47 0.68
C THR A 92 -4.44 -7.13 1.63
N GLN A 93 -3.46 -7.87 1.11
CA GLN A 93 -2.44 -8.52 1.94
C GLN A 93 -1.60 -7.52 2.74
N ILE A 94 -1.20 -6.39 2.14
CA ILE A 94 -0.40 -5.40 2.86
C ILE A 94 -1.22 -4.60 3.88
N GLN A 95 -2.55 -4.60 3.74
CA GLN A 95 -3.49 -3.95 4.66
C GLN A 95 -3.84 -4.80 5.88
N SER A 96 -3.43 -6.06 5.91
CA SER A 96 -3.71 -6.96 7.02
C SER A 96 -3.19 -6.40 8.34
N THR A 97 -4.05 -6.41 9.37
CA THR A 97 -3.70 -6.05 10.74
C THR A 97 -2.95 -7.16 11.47
N GLY A 98 -2.90 -8.37 10.89
CA GLY A 98 -2.08 -9.47 11.39
C GLY A 98 -0.58 -9.15 11.40
N THR A 99 0.19 -10.01 12.08
CA THR A 99 1.65 -9.90 12.22
C THR A 99 2.42 -10.97 11.45
N THR A 100 1.74 -11.98 10.91
CA THR A 100 2.35 -13.11 10.18
C THR A 100 1.93 -13.10 8.71
N GLY A 101 2.65 -13.85 7.86
CA GLY A 101 2.34 -13.98 6.43
C GLY A 101 2.91 -12.89 5.53
N PHE A 102 3.72 -11.97 6.07
CA PHE A 102 4.46 -10.99 5.28
C PHE A 102 5.72 -11.58 4.67
N TYR A 103 6.16 -10.96 3.59
CA TYR A 103 7.38 -11.35 2.89
C TYR A 103 8.60 -11.19 3.79
N THR A 104 8.71 -10.11 4.55
CA THR A 104 9.76 -9.94 5.57
C THR A 104 9.18 -10.11 6.97
N THR A 105 9.98 -10.69 7.87
CA THR A 105 9.63 -10.84 9.29
C THR A 105 10.22 -9.75 10.16
N THR A 106 11.29 -9.10 9.70
CA THR A 106 11.94 -7.97 10.36
C THR A 106 11.74 -6.68 9.56
N PRO A 107 11.47 -5.54 10.22
CA PRO A 107 11.49 -4.24 9.55
C PRO A 107 12.85 -3.94 8.94
N ILE A 108 12.85 -3.22 7.81
CA ILE A 108 14.09 -2.81 7.12
C ILE A 108 14.31 -1.33 7.42
N PRO A 109 15.42 -0.94 8.09
CA PRO A 109 15.65 0.44 8.45
C PRO A 109 15.83 1.32 7.22
N GLY A 110 15.29 2.55 7.28
CA GLY A 110 15.52 3.58 6.29
C GLY A 110 16.83 4.33 6.50
N ASP A 111 17.28 5.02 5.46
CA ASP A 111 18.43 5.91 5.44
C ASP A 111 18.02 7.27 4.88
N GLY A 112 17.75 8.22 5.79
CA GLY A 112 17.27 9.54 5.43
C GLY A 112 15.97 9.47 4.64
N THR A 113 15.99 9.91 3.37
CA THR A 113 14.80 9.92 2.51
C THR A 113 14.63 8.65 1.67
N THR A 114 15.49 7.65 1.87
CA THR A 114 15.58 6.47 1.03
C THR A 114 15.54 5.19 1.86
N VAL A 115 15.02 4.10 1.31
CA VAL A 115 15.11 2.76 1.89
C VAL A 115 15.18 1.72 0.79
N THR A 116 16.04 0.72 0.98
CA THR A 116 16.29 -0.32 -0.02
C THR A 116 15.78 -1.66 0.47
N PHE A 117 14.83 -2.23 -0.26
CA PHE A 117 14.44 -3.62 -0.12
C PHE A 117 15.31 -4.48 -1.05
N THR A 118 15.93 -5.53 -0.51
CA THR A 118 16.70 -6.51 -1.29
C THR A 118 16.01 -7.87 -1.23
N SER A 119 15.94 -8.54 -2.36
CA SER A 119 15.45 -9.92 -2.46
C SER A 119 16.11 -10.64 -3.63
N SER A 120 15.65 -11.84 -3.97
CA SER A 120 16.21 -12.68 -5.03
C SER A 120 15.15 -13.58 -5.65
N PHE A 121 15.43 -14.09 -6.84
CA PHE A 121 14.58 -15.10 -7.47
C PHE A 121 14.45 -16.38 -6.63
N SER A 122 15.51 -16.81 -5.94
CA SER A 122 15.47 -17.98 -5.07
C SER A 122 14.54 -17.76 -3.87
N GLU A 123 14.54 -16.57 -3.29
CA GLU A 123 13.69 -16.23 -2.15
C GLU A 123 12.20 -16.15 -2.55
N ILE A 124 11.88 -15.49 -3.67
CA ILE A 124 10.48 -15.43 -4.15
C ILE A 124 9.96 -16.81 -4.57
N LEU A 125 10.83 -17.70 -5.07
CA LEU A 125 10.50 -19.11 -5.35
C LEU A 125 10.20 -19.88 -4.06
N ALA A 126 11.06 -19.76 -3.05
CA ALA A 126 10.85 -20.38 -1.74
C ALA A 126 9.55 -19.91 -1.06
N LYS A 127 9.11 -18.68 -1.38
CA LYS A 127 7.86 -18.07 -0.90
C LYS A 127 6.67 -18.31 -1.85
N GLY A 128 6.80 -19.26 -2.76
CA GLY A 128 5.67 -19.82 -3.51
C GLY A 128 5.23 -19.02 -4.74
N LEU A 129 6.13 -18.30 -5.41
CA LEU A 129 5.86 -17.66 -6.71
C LEU A 129 5.39 -18.68 -7.78
N GLY A 130 5.91 -19.91 -7.73
CA GLY A 130 5.90 -20.83 -8.87
C GLY A 130 7.06 -20.53 -9.83
N PRO A 131 7.18 -21.23 -10.97
CA PRO A 131 8.31 -21.08 -11.89
C PRO A 131 8.54 -19.63 -12.31
N ILE A 132 9.81 -19.23 -12.41
CA ILE A 132 10.16 -17.90 -12.95
C ILE A 132 9.71 -17.86 -14.42
N PRO A 133 8.94 -16.83 -14.82
CA PRO A 133 8.53 -16.64 -16.21
C PRO A 133 9.71 -16.56 -17.19
N ALA A 134 9.37 -16.61 -18.48
CA ALA A 134 10.31 -16.34 -19.55
C ALA A 134 10.81 -14.88 -19.51
N THR A 135 11.89 -14.62 -20.24
CA THR A 135 12.43 -13.28 -20.41
C THR A 135 11.41 -12.36 -21.09
N ASN A 136 11.42 -11.09 -20.71
CA ASN A 136 10.47 -10.06 -21.09
C ASN A 136 9.03 -10.33 -20.64
N ALA A 137 8.87 -11.10 -19.56
CA ALA A 137 7.57 -11.33 -18.92
C ALA A 137 7.53 -10.74 -17.50
N GLU A 138 6.39 -10.14 -17.16
CA GLU A 138 6.14 -9.67 -15.79
C GLU A 138 5.80 -10.84 -14.86
N LEU A 139 6.20 -10.73 -13.60
CA LEU A 139 5.69 -11.62 -12.57
C LEU A 139 4.20 -11.36 -12.33
N THR A 140 3.45 -12.43 -12.08
CA THR A 140 2.01 -12.35 -11.76
C THR A 140 1.73 -11.67 -10.41
N ARG A 141 2.71 -11.71 -9.50
CA ARG A 141 2.67 -11.08 -8.18
C ARG A 141 3.47 -9.79 -8.16
N ARG A 142 3.02 -8.83 -7.34
CA ARG A 142 3.65 -7.53 -7.15
C ARG A 142 4.12 -7.37 -5.71
N PHE A 143 5.11 -6.52 -5.52
CA PHE A 143 5.54 -6.12 -4.20
C PHE A 143 4.71 -4.94 -3.70
N TYR A 144 4.31 -5.01 -2.43
CA TYR A 144 3.61 -3.95 -1.72
C TYR A 144 4.37 -3.65 -0.44
N PHE A 145 4.52 -2.36 -0.13
CA PHE A 145 5.31 -1.93 1.02
C PHE A 145 4.45 -1.09 1.96
N LEU A 146 4.60 -1.35 3.26
CA LEU A 146 4.17 -0.44 4.32
C LEU A 146 5.41 0.28 4.83
N VAL A 147 5.53 1.56 4.50
CA VAL A 147 6.63 2.42 4.93
C VAL A 147 6.19 3.21 6.16
N THR A 148 7.03 3.25 7.19
CA THR A 148 6.84 4.10 8.35
C THR A 148 7.81 5.28 8.27
N LEU A 149 7.28 6.49 8.42
CA LEU A 149 8.08 7.71 8.44
C LEU A 149 8.64 8.00 9.84
N SER A 150 9.51 9.00 9.94
CA SER A 150 10.13 9.43 11.19
C SER A 150 9.15 9.94 12.26
N ASP A 151 7.91 10.25 11.88
CA ASP A 151 6.82 10.66 12.78
C ASP A 151 5.79 9.53 13.04
N ASP A 152 6.17 8.29 12.74
CA ASP A 152 5.32 7.10 12.84
C ASP A 152 4.10 7.07 11.89
N THR A 153 4.01 8.02 10.96
CA THR A 153 3.02 7.95 9.87
C THR A 153 3.28 6.73 9.00
N LYS A 154 2.23 5.97 8.72
CA LYS A 154 2.28 4.77 7.89
C LYS A 154 1.74 5.04 6.50
N ILE A 155 2.49 4.63 5.49
CA ILE A 155 2.15 4.82 4.08
C ILE A 155 2.22 3.46 3.40
N VAL A 156 1.10 3.05 2.79
CA VAL A 156 1.12 1.93 1.85
C VAL A 156 1.50 2.49 0.49
N THR A 157 2.54 1.91 -0.13
CA THR A 157 3.03 2.39 -1.44
C THR A 157 2.15 1.92 -2.58
N THR A 158 2.30 2.54 -3.74
CA THR A 158 1.91 1.90 -5.01
C THR A 158 2.63 0.55 -5.15
N PRO A 159 2.00 -0.47 -5.74
CA PRO A 159 2.66 -1.74 -5.97
C PRO A 159 3.86 -1.59 -6.90
N VAL A 160 4.85 -2.46 -6.75
CA VAL A 160 6.04 -2.53 -7.61
C VAL A 160 6.00 -3.82 -8.41
N ARG A 161 6.18 -3.70 -9.72
CA ARG A 161 6.21 -4.83 -10.65
C ARG A 161 7.64 -5.24 -10.93
N LEU A 162 7.79 -6.53 -11.20
CA LEU A 162 9.05 -7.12 -11.66
C LEU A 162 8.88 -7.59 -13.10
N LEU A 163 9.68 -7.03 -14.01
CA LEU A 163 9.87 -7.54 -15.36
C LEU A 163 11.13 -8.38 -15.40
N VAL A 164 11.00 -9.65 -15.80
CA VAL A 164 12.15 -10.54 -15.94
C VAL A 164 12.92 -10.17 -17.22
N ALA A 165 14.20 -9.88 -17.09
CA ALA A 165 15.14 -9.73 -18.19
C ALA A 165 16.15 -10.88 -18.19
N ASP A 166 16.91 -11.02 -19.27
CA ASP A 166 18.04 -11.94 -19.31
C ASP A 166 19.17 -11.47 -18.42
#